data_AF-A0A2N1QCQ0-F1
#
_entry.id   AF-A0A2N1QCQ0-F1
#
_cell.length_a   1.000
_cell.length_b   1.000
_cell.length_c   1.000
_cell.angle_alpha   90.00
_cell.angle_beta   90.00
_cell.angle_gamma   90.00
#
_symmetry.space_group_name_H-M   'P 1'
#
loop_
_entity.id
_entity.type
_entity.pdbx_description
1 polymer ?
#
loop_
_entity_poly.entity_id
_entity_poly.type
_entity_poly.pdbx_seq_one_letter_code
_entity_poly.pdbx_strand_id
1 'polypeptide(L)'
;MRLDKYLKVARIIKRRTIAKEAAEKEKVEINGKIAKPSATVKENDVLTLYLGLKIIKVKVTSLVLKKDELMYELLTEEKRP
;
A
#
# COMPACT_ATOMS: atom_id res chain seq x y z
N MET A 1 -6.13 -6.31 -7.87
CA MET A 1 -6.03 -7.11 -6.62
C MET A 1 -6.67 -6.31 -5.47
N ARG A 2 -7.16 -6.91 -4.38
CA ARG A 2 -7.62 -6.11 -3.22
C ARG A 2 -6.46 -5.42 -2.52
N LEU A 3 -6.67 -4.22 -1.98
CA LEU A 3 -5.67 -3.43 -1.26
C LEU A 3 -5.03 -4.19 -0.10
N ASP A 4 -5.84 -4.78 0.77
CA ASP A 4 -5.36 -5.56 1.93
C ASP A 4 -4.46 -6.74 1.52
N LYS A 5 -4.83 -7.42 0.41
CA LYS A 5 -4.05 -8.52 -0.16
C LYS A 5 -2.75 -7.99 -0.77
N TYR A 6 -2.81 -6.90 -1.51
CA TYR A 6 -1.66 -6.29 -2.17
C TYR A 6 -0.60 -5.88 -1.13
N LEU A 7 -0.97 -5.15 -0.08
CA LEU A 7 -0.04 -4.69 0.96
C LEU A 7 0.69 -5.84 1.66
N LYS A 8 0.02 -6.98 1.84
CA LYS A 8 0.65 -8.20 2.38
C LYS A 8 1.60 -8.85 1.37
N VAL A 9 1.17 -8.98 0.12
CA VAL A 9 1.92 -9.71 -0.92
C VAL A 9 3.16 -8.91 -1.33
N ALA A 10 3.04 -7.60 -1.45
CA ALA A 10 4.14 -6.66 -1.67
C ALA A 10 5.06 -6.51 -0.44
N ARG A 11 4.74 -7.16 0.69
CA ARG A 11 5.52 -7.10 1.95
C ARG A 11 5.65 -5.69 2.57
N ILE A 12 4.78 -4.76 2.20
CA ILE A 12 4.71 -3.41 2.80
C ILE A 12 4.20 -3.52 4.24
N ILE A 13 3.16 -4.34 4.45
CA ILE A 13 2.63 -4.66 5.78
C ILE A 13 2.76 -6.17 6.01
N LYS A 14 3.45 -6.56 7.09
CA LYS A 14 3.72 -7.97 7.39
C LYS A 14 2.46 -8.82 7.60
N ARG A 15 1.39 -8.24 8.18
CA ARG A 15 0.14 -8.95 8.51
C ARG A 15 -1.04 -8.38 7.72
N ARG A 16 -1.82 -9.26 7.10
CA ARG A 16 -3.02 -8.87 6.33
C ARG A 16 -4.10 -8.22 7.20
N THR A 17 -4.22 -8.63 8.46
CA THR A 17 -5.15 -8.05 9.44
C THR A 17 -4.84 -6.58 9.68
N ILE A 18 -3.56 -6.24 9.89
CA ILE A 18 -3.10 -4.85 10.07
C ILE A 18 -3.35 -4.03 8.80
N ALA A 19 -3.13 -4.61 7.61
CA ALA A 19 -3.42 -3.93 6.35
C ALA A 19 -4.91 -3.59 6.19
N LYS A 20 -5.79 -4.49 6.64
CA LYS A 20 -7.24 -4.24 6.67
C LYS A 20 -7.58 -3.11 7.64
N GLU A 21 -7.07 -3.16 8.86
CA GLU A 21 -7.31 -2.12 9.87
C GLU A 21 -6.77 -0.75 9.45
N ALA A 22 -5.60 -0.71 8.80
CA ALA A 22 -5.03 0.55 8.28
C ALA A 22 -5.94 1.17 7.22
N ALA A 23 -6.46 0.36 6.29
CA ALA A 23 -7.39 0.84 5.27
C ALA A 23 -8.78 1.17 5.86
N GLU A 24 -9.22 0.52 6.94
CA GLU A 24 -10.46 0.89 7.66
C GLU A 24 -10.31 2.20 8.44
N LYS A 25 -9.12 2.48 8.99
CA LYS A 25 -8.79 3.73 9.70
C LYS A 25 -8.39 4.87 8.77
N GLU A 26 -8.70 4.76 7.48
CA GLU A 26 -8.42 5.78 6.47
C GLU A 26 -6.92 6.16 6.38
N LYS A 27 -6.03 5.22 6.73
CA LYS A 27 -4.56 5.37 6.68
C LYS A 27 -3.97 4.93 5.34
N VAL A 28 -4.80 4.65 4.34
CA VAL A 28 -4.35 4.24 3.02
C VAL A 28 -5.14 4.96 1.95
N GLU A 29 -4.42 5.55 0.99
CA GLU A 29 -4.99 6.24 -0.15
C GLU A 29 -4.52 5.61 -1.44
N ILE A 30 -5.41 5.58 -2.44
CA ILE A 30 -5.10 5.22 -3.83
C ILE A 30 -5.31 6.47 -4.68
N ASN A 31 -4.26 6.94 -5.36
CA ASN A 31 -4.26 8.13 -6.20
C ASN A 31 -4.82 9.38 -5.48
N GLY A 32 -4.49 9.53 -4.19
CA GLY A 32 -4.95 10.64 -3.34
C GLY A 32 -6.40 10.54 -2.85
N LYS A 33 -7.06 9.38 -3.00
CA LYS A 33 -8.39 9.11 -2.45
C LYS A 33 -8.32 8.03 -1.39
N ILE A 34 -8.99 8.25 -0.25
CA ILE A 34 -9.10 7.26 0.83
C ILE A 34 -9.69 5.96 0.27
N ALA A 35 -8.98 4.86 0.50
CA ALA A 35 -9.32 3.57 -0.07
C ALA A 35 -9.75 2.58 1.01
N LYS A 36 -10.91 1.96 0.80
CA LYS A 36 -11.39 0.86 1.65
C LYS A 36 -10.49 -0.39 1.46
N PRO A 37 -10.44 -1.31 2.43
CA PRO A 37 -9.66 -2.55 2.30
C PRO A 37 -10.07 -3.41 1.09
N SER A 38 -11.33 -3.32 0.68
CA SER A 38 -11.88 -4.01 -0.49
C SER A 38 -11.59 -3.31 -1.82
N ALA A 39 -10.96 -2.13 -1.80
CA ALA A 39 -10.62 -1.39 -3.01
C ALA A 39 -9.71 -2.22 -3.91
N THR A 40 -9.92 -2.08 -5.22
CA THR A 40 -9.13 -2.75 -6.23
C THR A 40 -7.93 -1.89 -6.59
N VAL A 41 -6.73 -2.44 -6.40
CA VAL A 41 -5.46 -1.87 -6.81
C VAL A 41 -5.14 -2.33 -8.23
N LYS A 42 -4.71 -1.38 -9.06
CA LYS A 42 -4.25 -1.55 -10.44
C LYS A 42 -2.76 -1.22 -10.57
N GLU A 43 -2.16 -1.65 -11.67
CA GLU A 43 -0.79 -1.26 -12.03
C GLU A 43 -0.75 0.24 -12.33
N ASN A 44 0.37 0.89 -12.01
CA ASN A 44 0.57 2.34 -12.04
C ASN A 44 -0.22 3.16 -11.02
N ASP A 45 -1.02 2.55 -10.15
CA ASP A 45 -1.64 3.28 -9.04
C ASP A 45 -0.57 3.78 -8.06
N VAL A 46 -0.81 4.97 -7.50
CA VAL A 46 0.02 5.54 -6.43
C VAL A 46 -0.67 5.32 -5.10
N LEU A 47 -0.02 4.59 -4.20
CA LEU A 47 -0.50 4.32 -2.85
C LEU A 47 0.20 5.24 -1.86
N THR A 48 -0.57 5.94 -1.03
CA THR A 48 -0.05 6.65 0.14
C THR A 48 -0.44 5.88 1.40
N LEU A 49 0.54 5.54 2.23
CA LEU A 49 0.38 4.75 3.44
C LEU A 49 0.83 5.56 4.65
N TYR A 50 -0.08 5.76 5.61
CA TYR A 50 0.18 6.48 6.85
C TYR A 50 0.49 5.47 7.97
N LEU A 51 1.74 5.06 8.08
CA LEU A 51 2.24 4.08 9.04
C LEU A 51 2.78 4.76 10.30
N GLY A 52 1.88 5.11 11.22
CA GLY A 52 2.25 5.73 12.50
C GLY A 52 2.94 7.07 12.29
N LEU A 53 4.25 7.13 12.57
CA LEU A 53 5.11 8.30 12.38
C LEU A 53 5.71 8.41 10.98
N LYS A 54 5.37 7.52 10.05
CA LYS A 54 5.90 7.54 8.68
C LYS A 54 4.78 7.63 7.66
N ILE A 55 5.00 8.40 6.62
CA ILE A 55 4.15 8.45 5.44
C ILE A 55 4.97 7.89 4.28
N ILE A 56 4.50 6.80 3.70
CA ILE A 56 5.18 6.12 2.59
C ILE A 56 4.30 6.26 1.36
N LYS A 57 4.87 6.82 0.29
CA LYS A 57 4.23 6.85 -1.02
C LYS A 57 4.93 5.88 -1.96
N VAL A 58 4.18 4.96 -2.53
CA VAL A 58 4.69 3.94 -3.45
C VAL A 58 3.86 3.91 -4.72
N LYS A 59 4.48 3.60 -5.85
CA LYS A 59 3.80 3.35 -7.12
C LYS A 59 3.75 1.84 -7.38
N VAL A 60 2.58 1.32 -7.73
CA VAL A 60 2.40 -0.09 -8.06
C VAL A 60 3.02 -0.37 -9.43
N THR A 61 4.02 -1.25 -9.48
CA THR A 61 4.67 -1.65 -10.74
C THR A 61 4.15 -2.98 -11.26
N SER A 62 3.73 -3.88 -10.37
CA SER A 62 3.20 -5.20 -10.72
C SER A 62 2.15 -5.66 -9.72
N LEU A 63 1.10 -6.34 -10.20
CA LEU A 63 0.13 -7.02 -9.33
C LEU A 63 0.44 -8.50 -9.09
N VAL A 64 1.44 -9.03 -9.79
CA VAL A 64 1.87 -10.43 -9.72
C VAL A 64 3.18 -10.52 -8.95
N LEU A 65 3.27 -11.51 -8.06
CA LEU A 65 4.49 -11.77 -7.31
C LEU A 65 5.57 -12.29 -8.26
N LYS A 66 6.55 -11.44 -8.58
CA LYS A 66 7.76 -11.84 -9.31
C LYS A 66 8.82 -12.30 -8.32
N LYS A 67 9.55 -13.35 -8.68
CA LYS A 67 10.70 -13.81 -7.90
C LYS A 67 11.77 -12.71 -7.97
N ASP A 68 12.28 -12.30 -6.81
CA ASP A 68 13.37 -11.33 -6.63
C ASP A 68 13.09 -9.85 -6.96
N GLU A 69 11.89 -9.48 -7.43
CA GLU A 69 11.52 -8.08 -7.68
C GLU A 69 10.48 -7.53 -6.70
N LEU A 70 10.62 -6.24 -6.36
CA LEU A 70 9.58 -5.50 -5.64
C LEU A 70 8.40 -5.22 -6.58
N MET A 71 7.19 -5.44 -6.06
CA MET A 71 5.93 -5.19 -6.79
C MET A 71 5.53 -3.71 -6.83
N TYR A 72 6.37 -2.86 -6.27
CA TYR A 72 6.17 -1.42 -6.16
C TYR A 72 7.51 -0.69 -6.26
N GLU A 73 7.42 0.58 -6.60
CA GLU A 73 8.50 1.55 -6.58
C GLU A 73 8.26 2.52 -5.42
N LEU A 74 9.27 2.78 -4.59
CA LEU A 74 9.18 3.75 -3.52
C LEU A 74 9.38 5.15 -4.10
N LEU A 75 8.39 6.03 -3.96
CA LEU A 75 8.47 7.42 -4.43
C LEU A 75 8.98 8.33 -3.32
N THR A 76 8.34 8.30 -2.14
CA THR A 76 8.74 9.12 -0.99
C THR A 76 8.53 8.36 0.32
N GLU A 77 9.43 8.59 1.27
CA GLU A 77 9.28 8.18 2.66
C GLU A 77 9.51 9.42 3.54
N GLU A 78 8.43 9.95 4.11
CA GLU A 78 8.49 11.08 5.03
C GLU A 78 8.30 10.60 6.47
N LYS A 79 9.16 11.07 7.37
CA LYS A 79 9.03 10.81 8.81
C LYS A 79 8.34 12.02 9.44
N ARG A 80 7.11 11.83 9.94
CA ARG A 80 6.43 12.82 10.76
C ARG A 80 7.11 12.88 12.14
N PRO A 81 7.50 14.08 12.62
CA PRO A 81 8.08 14.27 13.94
C PRO A 81 7.09 13.97 15.06
#